data_AF-A0A8E2LFT2-F1
#
_entry.id   AF-A0A8E2LFT2-F1
#
_cell.length_a   1.000
_cell.length_b   1.000
_cell.length_c   1.000
_cell.angle_alpha   90.00
_cell.angle_beta   90.00
_cell.angle_gamma   90.00
#
_symmetry.space_group_name_H-M   'P 1'
#
loop_
_entity.id
_entity.type
_entity.pdbx_description
1 polymer ?
#
loop_
_entity_poly.entity_id
_entity_poly.type
_entity_poly.pdbx_seq_one_letter_code
_entity_poly.pdbx_strand_id
1 'polypeptide(L)'
;MMEVEKLIKEVKKYKRLFEDYALNPFSYEINGNKYYLVTYKRKEVETGYAVISLEGHLKDEYLQALPKLVLFSGASGNIFREIGSRASVGPEFFTDIINPVEEYLKHHINSSNETLIEGLKLFIDLRKSHIESIDLYKKYEKFYDSKILKENVISDNDIEYTLEVVFKADMLQYNHSSSVYKNIKLLEQFRDEIYKINLDKKIPNESRKFLKGMLQYSEKLGNELKKFEFEKSIQSLTTEEQLTKKKIEVQKSAAEFQEKVMKNLRHPLNI
;
A
#
# COMPACT_ATOMS: atom_id res chain seq x y z
N MET A 1 -5.74 21.88 24.24
CA MET A 1 -5.42 20.95 25.36
C MET A 1 -6.66 20.34 25.98
N MET A 2 -7.69 21.11 26.36
CA MET A 2 -8.91 20.56 26.99
C MET A 2 -9.70 19.53 26.15
N GLU A 3 -9.69 19.61 24.81
CA GLU A 3 -10.48 18.68 23.98
C GLU A 3 -9.89 17.26 23.93
N VAL A 4 -8.56 17.14 23.82
CA VAL A 4 -7.89 15.83 23.78
C VAL A 4 -8.08 15.06 25.07
N GLU A 5 -8.00 15.73 26.23
CA GLU A 5 -8.25 15.12 27.53
C GLU A 5 -9.70 14.64 27.68
N LYS A 6 -10.66 15.42 27.16
CA LYS A 6 -12.08 15.04 27.13
C LYS A 6 -12.29 13.82 26.22
N LEU A 7 -11.70 13.79 25.02
CA LEU A 7 -11.76 12.64 24.12
C LEU A 7 -11.16 11.39 24.78
N ILE A 8 -10.00 11.51 25.42
CA ILE A 8 -9.37 10.40 26.15
C ILE A 8 -10.27 9.89 27.27
N LYS A 9 -10.98 10.78 27.98
CA LYS A 9 -11.93 10.38 29.01
C LYS A 9 -13.09 9.57 28.43
N GLU A 10 -13.64 9.97 27.28
CA GLU A 10 -14.69 9.21 26.58
C GLU A 10 -14.18 7.86 26.07
N VAL A 11 -12.98 7.81 25.47
CA VAL A 11 -12.32 6.56 25.04
C VAL A 11 -12.22 5.57 26.20
N LYS A 12 -11.78 6.02 27.38
CA LYS A 12 -11.57 5.14 28.54
C LYS A 12 -12.86 4.50 29.07
N LYS A 13 -14.05 5.06 28.81
CA LYS A 13 -15.33 4.48 29.24
C LYS A 13 -15.61 3.12 28.62
N TYR A 14 -15.19 2.91 27.37
CA TYR A 14 -15.48 1.69 26.61
C TYR A 14 -14.30 0.71 26.57
N LYS A 15 -13.21 1.04 27.27
CA LYS A 15 -12.00 0.23 27.40
C LYS A 15 -12.22 -0.89 28.43
N ARG A 16 -11.88 -2.15 28.09
CA ARG A 16 -11.91 -3.25 29.06
C ARG A 16 -10.57 -3.38 29.80
N LEU A 17 -10.57 -4.15 30.88
CA LEU A 17 -9.35 -4.49 31.63
C LEU A 17 -8.31 -5.16 30.73
N PHE A 18 -7.04 -4.78 30.94
CA PHE A 18 -5.86 -5.25 30.22
C PHE A 18 -5.83 -4.96 28.71
N GLU A 19 -6.69 -4.05 28.24
CA GLU A 19 -6.58 -3.53 26.88
C GLU A 19 -5.65 -2.31 26.83
N ASP A 20 -5.16 -2.02 25.64
CA ASP A 20 -4.69 -0.70 25.22
C ASP A 20 -5.72 -0.09 24.25
N TYR A 21 -5.58 1.20 23.96
CA TYR A 21 -6.41 1.88 22.97
C TYR A 21 -5.56 2.72 22.02
N ALA A 22 -6.05 2.90 20.80
CA ALA A 22 -5.55 3.90 19.87
C ALA A 22 -6.73 4.78 19.42
N LEU A 23 -6.61 6.08 19.68
CA LEU A 23 -7.53 7.08 19.16
C LEU A 23 -6.97 7.59 17.83
N ASN A 24 -7.72 7.40 16.75
CA ASN A 24 -7.36 8.01 15.47
C ASN A 24 -7.54 9.54 15.59
N PRO A 25 -6.49 10.34 15.32
CA PRO A 25 -6.55 11.80 15.49
C PRO A 25 -7.45 12.48 14.45
N PHE A 26 -7.82 11.78 13.37
CA PHE A 26 -8.60 12.35 12.28
C PHE A 26 -10.09 12.08 12.50
N SER A 27 -10.88 13.16 12.55
CA SER A 27 -12.32 13.07 12.64
C SER A 27 -13.02 13.05 11.29
N TYR A 28 -14.24 12.51 11.25
CA TYR A 28 -15.19 12.73 10.18
C TYR A 28 -16.32 13.63 10.72
N GLU A 29 -16.72 14.64 9.98
CA GLU A 29 -17.71 15.62 10.43
C GLU A 29 -19.10 15.33 9.84
N ILE A 30 -20.11 15.32 10.70
CA ILE A 30 -21.52 15.21 10.31
C ILE A 30 -22.31 16.29 11.06
N ASN A 31 -23.01 17.16 10.34
CA ASN A 31 -23.81 18.24 10.91
C ASN A 31 -23.04 19.14 11.90
N GLY A 32 -21.75 19.38 11.64
CA GLY A 32 -20.86 20.17 12.50
C GLY A 32 -20.27 19.41 13.69
N ASN A 33 -20.66 18.15 13.92
CA ASN A 33 -20.14 17.32 15.01
C ASN A 33 -18.97 16.45 14.50
N LYS A 34 -17.87 16.43 15.26
CA LYS A 34 -16.70 15.60 14.93
C LYS A 34 -16.78 14.21 15.55
N TYR A 35 -16.56 13.20 14.73
CA TYR A 35 -16.56 11.79 15.11
C TYR A 35 -15.19 11.18 14.93
N TYR A 36 -14.69 10.46 15.93
CA TYR A 36 -13.35 9.87 15.96
C TYR A 36 -13.42 8.35 16.12
N LEU A 37 -12.57 7.62 15.40
CA LEU A 37 -12.47 6.17 15.55
C LEU A 37 -11.48 5.80 16.66
N VAL A 38 -11.87 4.81 17.43
CA VAL A 38 -11.05 4.21 18.48
C VAL A 38 -10.95 2.73 18.22
N THR A 39 -9.73 2.20 18.30
CA THR A 39 -9.48 0.76 18.35
C THR A 39 -9.03 0.36 19.75
N TYR A 40 -9.53 -0.76 20.26
CA TYR A 40 -9.08 -1.38 21.49
C TYR A 40 -8.34 -2.66 21.13
N LYS A 41 -7.24 -2.93 21.83
CA LYS A 41 -6.41 -4.11 21.56
C LYS A 41 -5.91 -4.77 22.83
N ARG A 42 -5.66 -6.07 22.76
CA ARG A 42 -4.86 -6.82 23.74
C ARG A 42 -3.64 -7.34 23.02
N LYS A 43 -2.45 -6.89 23.43
CA LYS A 43 -1.22 -7.11 22.67
C LYS A 43 -1.42 -6.60 21.23
N GLU A 44 -1.23 -7.46 20.23
CA GLU A 44 -1.37 -7.12 18.80
C GLU A 44 -2.74 -7.47 18.21
N VAL A 45 -3.72 -7.90 19.03
CA VAL A 45 -5.04 -8.32 18.55
C VAL A 45 -6.09 -7.26 18.87
N GLU A 46 -6.74 -6.75 17.83
CA GLU A 46 -7.91 -5.87 17.94
C GLU A 46 -9.09 -6.60 18.61
N THR A 47 -9.63 -6.02 19.67
CA THR A 47 -10.68 -6.61 20.53
C THR A 47 -11.95 -5.78 20.58
N GLY A 48 -11.97 -4.60 19.96
CA GLY A 48 -13.16 -3.78 19.88
C GLY A 48 -12.92 -2.44 19.21
N TYR A 49 -14.03 -1.79 18.87
CA TYR A 49 -14.04 -0.47 18.24
C TYR A 49 -15.02 0.45 18.97
N ALA A 50 -14.81 1.75 18.88
CA ALA A 50 -15.81 2.75 19.23
C ALA A 50 -15.70 3.94 18.29
N VAL A 51 -16.80 4.61 18.06
CA VAL A 51 -16.79 5.98 17.52
C VAL A 51 -17.08 6.93 18.68
N ILE A 52 -16.30 7.99 18.84
CA ILE A 52 -16.44 8.94 19.94
C ILE A 52 -16.69 10.33 19.36
N SER A 53 -17.61 11.07 19.97
CA SER A 53 -17.78 12.51 19.74
C SER A 53 -17.96 13.21 21.08
N LEU A 54 -17.50 14.46 21.18
CA LEU A 54 -17.77 15.31 22.35
C LEU A 54 -19.12 16.02 22.25
N GLU A 55 -19.63 16.18 21.03
CA GLU A 55 -20.78 17.02 20.68
C GLU A 55 -21.91 16.19 20.06
N GLY A 56 -21.55 15.08 19.40
CA GLY A 56 -22.49 14.16 18.77
C GLY A 56 -23.30 13.37 19.79
N HIS A 57 -24.62 13.36 19.61
CA HIS A 57 -25.55 12.63 20.49
C HIS A 57 -26.47 11.68 19.72
N LEU A 58 -26.52 11.78 18.40
CA LEU A 58 -27.41 11.01 17.55
C LEU A 58 -26.72 9.72 17.11
N LYS A 59 -27.24 8.58 17.57
CA LYS A 59 -26.75 7.23 17.23
C LYS A 59 -26.53 7.04 15.72
N ASP A 60 -27.42 7.58 14.90
CA ASP A 60 -27.35 7.44 13.44
C ASP A 60 -26.12 8.15 12.86
N GLU A 61 -25.70 9.30 13.42
CA GLU A 61 -24.48 10.00 12.97
C GLU A 61 -23.22 9.19 13.28
N TYR A 62 -23.15 8.58 14.47
CA TYR A 62 -22.05 7.66 14.82
C TYR A 62 -21.96 6.47 13.83
N LEU A 63 -23.11 5.89 13.47
CA LEU A 63 -23.17 4.77 12.53
C LEU A 63 -22.83 5.20 11.09
N GLN A 64 -23.14 6.44 10.71
CA GLN A 64 -22.73 7.02 9.43
C GLN A 64 -21.22 7.33 9.37
N ALA A 65 -20.63 7.83 10.46
CA ALA A 65 -19.20 8.15 10.52
C ALA A 65 -18.31 6.91 10.59
N LEU A 66 -18.75 5.85 11.28
CA LEU A 66 -18.00 4.60 11.46
C LEU A 66 -17.38 4.06 10.16
N PRO A 67 -18.15 3.77 9.09
CA PRO A 67 -17.60 3.20 7.86
C PRO A 67 -16.54 4.09 7.22
N LYS A 68 -16.71 5.41 7.28
CA LYS A 68 -15.81 6.42 6.72
C LYS A 68 -14.47 6.43 7.43
N LEU A 69 -14.51 6.51 8.75
CA LEU A 69 -13.32 6.52 9.60
C LEU A 69 -12.53 5.20 9.49
N VAL A 70 -13.25 4.08 9.50
CA VAL A 70 -12.67 2.75 9.35
C VAL A 70 -11.95 2.60 8.01
N LEU A 71 -12.62 2.97 6.92
CA LEU A 71 -12.06 2.86 5.58
C LEU A 71 -10.79 3.70 5.43
N PHE A 72 -10.86 4.96 5.85
CA PHE A 72 -9.70 5.84 5.79
C PHE A 72 -8.54 5.30 6.62
N SER A 73 -8.79 4.92 7.88
CA SER A 73 -7.77 4.44 8.81
C SER A 73 -7.09 3.17 8.31
N GLY A 74 -7.88 2.21 7.77
CA GLY A 74 -7.34 0.98 7.22
C GLY A 74 -6.53 1.22 5.94
N ALA A 75 -7.06 2.01 5.01
CA ALA A 75 -6.43 2.27 3.72
C ALA A 75 -5.15 3.10 3.85
N SER A 76 -5.19 4.20 4.59
CA SER A 76 -4.00 5.04 4.85
C SER A 76 -2.89 4.26 5.56
N GLY A 77 -3.24 3.49 6.59
CA GLY A 77 -2.29 2.62 7.29
C GLY A 77 -1.67 1.56 6.37
N ASN A 78 -2.45 1.00 5.44
CA ASN A 78 -1.95 0.06 4.43
C ASN A 78 -0.98 0.72 3.45
N ILE A 79 -1.26 1.96 3.03
CA ILE A 79 -0.37 2.71 2.14
C ILE A 79 1.00 2.90 2.79
N PHE A 80 1.05 3.40 4.02
CA PHE A 80 2.34 3.62 4.70
C PHE A 80 3.10 2.33 4.98
N ARG A 81 2.41 1.27 5.45
CA ARG A 81 3.07 0.01 5.82
C ARG A 81 3.56 -0.77 4.60
N GLU A 82 2.70 -0.96 3.60
CA GLU A 82 3.00 -1.83 2.47
C GLU A 82 3.66 -1.07 1.32
N ILE A 83 3.03 0.02 0.87
CA ILE A 83 3.50 0.79 -0.28
C ILE A 83 4.74 1.60 0.11
N GLY A 84 4.73 2.25 1.28
CA GLY A 84 5.88 2.98 1.80
C GLY A 84 7.11 2.10 1.97
N SER A 85 6.95 0.89 2.52
CA SER A 85 8.05 -0.07 2.62
C SER A 85 8.65 -0.42 1.26
N ARG A 86 7.82 -0.60 0.22
CA ARG A 86 8.32 -0.87 -1.15
C ARG A 86 8.98 0.36 -1.77
N ALA A 87 8.38 1.53 -1.61
CA ALA A 87 8.88 2.80 -2.12
C ALA A 87 10.22 3.23 -1.47
N SER A 88 10.56 2.66 -0.31
CA SER A 88 11.86 2.87 0.34
C SER A 88 13.03 2.22 -0.39
N VAL A 89 12.78 1.23 -1.27
CA VAL A 89 13.80 0.68 -2.17
C VAL A 89 14.03 1.71 -3.27
N GLY A 90 15.21 2.30 -3.35
CA GLY A 90 15.46 3.34 -4.34
C GLY A 90 15.68 2.81 -5.76
N PRO A 91 15.43 3.64 -6.81
CA PRO A 91 15.63 3.26 -8.20
C PRO A 91 17.11 3.07 -8.57
N GLU A 92 18.05 3.50 -7.72
CA GLU A 92 19.48 3.31 -7.87
C GLU A 92 19.86 1.83 -7.95
N PHE A 93 19.22 0.94 -7.20
CA PHE A 93 19.52 -0.49 -7.27
C PHE A 93 19.32 -1.08 -8.67
N PHE A 94 18.34 -0.56 -9.42
CA PHE A 94 18.16 -0.91 -10.82
C PHE A 94 19.19 -0.24 -11.72
N THR A 95 19.41 1.05 -11.50
CA THR A 95 20.30 1.90 -12.31
C THR A 95 21.75 1.39 -12.28
N ASP A 96 22.18 0.93 -11.12
CA ASP A 96 23.50 0.34 -10.86
C ASP A 96 23.76 -0.98 -11.61
N ILE A 97 22.70 -1.68 -12.01
CA ILE A 97 22.78 -2.89 -12.84
C ILE A 97 22.66 -2.53 -14.32
N ILE A 98 21.74 -1.63 -14.65
CA ILE A 98 21.49 -1.17 -16.02
C ILE A 98 22.73 -0.52 -16.62
N ASN A 99 23.36 0.42 -15.91
CA ASN A 99 24.44 1.23 -16.47
C ASN A 99 25.66 0.39 -16.91
N PRO A 100 26.21 -0.53 -16.09
CA PRO A 100 27.33 -1.37 -16.53
C PRO A 100 26.99 -2.30 -17.70
N VAL A 101 25.75 -2.78 -17.77
CA VAL A 101 25.29 -3.65 -18.87
C VAL A 101 25.12 -2.86 -20.16
N GLU A 102 24.52 -1.67 -20.10
CA GLU A 102 24.42 -0.77 -21.25
C GLU A 102 25.79 -0.37 -21.79
N GLU A 103 26.71 0.00 -20.91
CA GLU A 103 28.09 0.37 -21.27
C GLU A 103 28.78 -0.81 -21.98
N TYR A 104 28.65 -2.02 -21.44
CA TYR A 104 29.20 -3.22 -22.06
C TYR A 104 28.66 -3.45 -23.47
N LEU A 105 27.34 -3.43 -23.64
CA LEU A 105 26.70 -3.64 -24.94
C LEU A 105 27.09 -2.57 -25.98
N LYS A 106 27.26 -1.31 -25.56
CA LYS A 106 27.73 -0.21 -26.43
C LYS A 106 29.15 -0.43 -26.94
N HIS A 107 30.03 -1.03 -26.14
CA HIS A 107 31.42 -1.31 -26.55
C HIS A 107 31.60 -2.66 -27.24
N HIS A 108 30.60 -3.54 -27.16
CA HIS A 108 30.58 -4.85 -27.80
C HIS A 108 29.41 -4.94 -28.77
N ILE A 109 29.35 -4.04 -29.75
CA ILE A 109 28.25 -3.91 -30.73
C ILE A 109 28.02 -5.19 -31.53
N ASN A 110 29.05 -6.02 -31.71
CA ASN A 110 28.95 -7.34 -32.34
C ASN A 110 28.58 -8.47 -31.37
N SER A 111 28.31 -8.17 -30.10
CA SER A 111 27.84 -9.18 -29.14
C SER A 111 26.39 -9.52 -29.43
N SER A 112 26.18 -10.70 -30.01
CA SER A 112 24.85 -11.31 -30.19
C SER A 112 24.29 -11.84 -28.86
N ASN A 113 24.61 -11.22 -27.72
CA ASN A 113 24.17 -11.70 -26.41
C ASN A 113 22.71 -11.29 -26.18
N GLU A 114 21.81 -12.00 -26.84
CA GLU A 114 20.36 -11.76 -26.79
C GLU A 114 19.84 -11.78 -25.36
N THR A 115 20.31 -12.72 -24.53
CA THR A 115 19.97 -12.79 -23.10
C THR A 115 20.30 -11.49 -22.35
N LEU A 116 21.48 -10.91 -22.60
CA LEU A 116 21.89 -9.66 -21.95
C LEU A 116 21.04 -8.47 -22.42
N ILE A 117 20.67 -8.44 -23.71
CA ILE A 117 19.83 -7.39 -24.31
C ILE A 117 18.38 -7.48 -23.79
N GLU A 118 17.79 -8.67 -23.79
CA GLU A 118 16.42 -8.90 -23.34
C GLU A 118 16.29 -8.70 -21.82
N GLY A 119 17.25 -9.22 -21.06
CA GLY A 119 17.30 -9.01 -19.62
C GLY A 119 17.46 -7.54 -19.26
N LEU A 120 18.27 -6.77 -19.99
CA LEU A 120 18.40 -5.33 -19.81
C LEU A 120 17.06 -4.60 -20.07
N LYS A 121 16.39 -4.90 -21.19
CA LYS A 121 15.08 -4.30 -21.50
C LYS A 121 14.07 -4.56 -20.39
N LEU A 122 13.99 -5.81 -19.93
CA LEU A 122 13.12 -6.18 -18.81
C LEU A 122 13.49 -5.42 -17.53
N PHE A 123 14.78 -5.28 -17.21
CA PHE A 123 15.22 -4.54 -16.02
C PHE A 123 14.87 -3.05 -16.08
N ILE A 124 14.96 -2.44 -17.26
CA ILE A 124 14.53 -1.06 -17.52
C ILE A 124 13.02 -0.92 -17.28
N ASP A 125 12.21 -1.85 -17.77
CA ASP A 125 10.76 -1.84 -17.58
C ASP A 125 10.38 -2.04 -16.10
N LEU A 126 11.05 -2.96 -15.40
CA LEU A 126 10.86 -3.15 -13.96
C LEU A 126 11.21 -1.89 -13.17
N ARG A 127 12.31 -1.22 -13.53
CA ARG A 127 12.70 0.08 -12.93
C ARG A 127 11.63 1.14 -13.16
N LYS A 128 11.08 1.24 -14.38
CA LYS A 128 10.04 2.21 -14.70
C LYS A 128 8.79 1.99 -13.83
N SER A 129 8.31 0.75 -13.75
CA SER A 129 7.18 0.39 -12.90
C SER A 129 7.43 0.66 -11.42
N HIS A 130 8.68 0.47 -10.96
CA HIS A 130 9.09 0.77 -9.59
C HIS A 130 9.08 2.28 -9.30
N ILE A 131 9.58 3.10 -10.23
CA ILE A 131 9.52 4.57 -10.13
C ILE A 131 8.07 5.06 -10.05
N GLU A 132 7.16 4.51 -10.86
CA GLU A 132 5.74 4.85 -10.80
C GLU A 132 5.13 4.55 -9.41
N SER A 133 5.57 3.47 -8.75
CA SER A 133 5.15 3.14 -7.39
C SER A 133 5.69 4.12 -6.35
N ILE A 134 6.96 4.53 -6.48
CA ILE A 134 7.58 5.55 -5.62
C ILE A 134 6.85 6.89 -5.77
N ASP A 135 6.57 7.30 -7.01
CA ASP A 135 5.90 8.57 -7.29
C ASP A 135 4.47 8.58 -6.75
N LEU A 136 3.76 7.46 -6.86
CA LEU A 136 2.43 7.30 -6.28
C LEU A 136 2.47 7.45 -4.76
N TYR A 137 3.42 6.79 -4.08
CA TYR A 137 3.60 6.91 -2.64
C TYR A 137 3.93 8.35 -2.23
N LYS A 138 4.91 8.99 -2.88
CA LYS A 138 5.30 10.38 -2.57
C LYS A 138 4.16 11.38 -2.78
N LYS A 139 3.32 11.18 -3.80
CA LYS A 139 2.11 12.00 -4.00
C LYS A 139 1.13 11.84 -2.84
N TYR A 140 0.91 10.61 -2.38
CA TYR A 140 0.04 10.34 -1.24
C TYR A 140 0.61 10.89 0.07
N GLU A 141 1.90 10.68 0.33
CA GLU A 141 2.59 11.22 1.52
C GLU A 141 2.46 12.74 1.56
N LYS A 142 2.72 13.44 0.44
CA LYS A 142 2.51 14.88 0.34
C LYS A 142 1.06 15.28 0.59
N PHE A 143 0.09 14.57 0.03
CA PHE A 143 -1.34 14.81 0.29
C PHE A 143 -1.67 14.67 1.78
N TYR A 144 -1.18 13.60 2.41
CA TYR A 144 -1.40 13.30 3.81
C TYR A 144 -0.80 14.38 4.73
N ASP A 145 0.45 14.77 4.47
CA ASP A 145 1.15 15.78 5.28
C ASP A 145 0.61 17.19 5.09
N SER A 146 0.26 17.55 3.86
CA SER A 146 -0.18 18.91 3.54
C SER A 146 -1.65 19.16 3.85
N LYS A 147 -2.48 18.11 3.88
CA LYS A 147 -3.93 18.21 4.10
C LYS A 147 -4.36 17.50 5.38
N ILE A 148 -4.24 16.17 5.41
CA ILE A 148 -4.83 15.34 6.48
C ILE A 148 -4.26 15.68 7.86
N LEU A 149 -2.93 15.77 7.99
CA LEU A 149 -2.27 16.12 9.25
C LEU A 149 -2.55 17.57 9.70
N LYS A 150 -2.84 18.48 8.76
CA LYS A 150 -3.11 19.88 9.08
C LYS A 150 -4.56 20.10 9.50
N GLU A 151 -5.49 19.51 8.76
CA GLU A 151 -6.92 19.72 8.95
C GLU A 151 -7.45 18.87 10.12
N ASN A 152 -6.87 17.68 10.35
CA ASN A 152 -7.35 16.69 11.31
C ASN A 152 -8.84 16.30 11.14
N VAL A 153 -9.39 16.59 9.97
CA VAL A 153 -10.74 16.24 9.56
C VAL A 153 -10.63 15.60 8.17
N ILE A 154 -11.30 14.47 7.97
CA ILE A 154 -11.35 13.77 6.69
C ILE A 154 -12.71 13.95 6.04
N SER A 155 -12.70 14.11 4.71
CA SER A 155 -13.90 14.20 3.87
C SER A 155 -14.07 12.96 2.99
N ASP A 156 -15.23 12.83 2.35
CA ASP A 156 -15.47 11.76 1.36
C ASP A 156 -14.45 11.78 0.21
N ASN A 157 -14.03 12.97 -0.23
CA ASN A 157 -13.02 13.11 -1.27
C ASN A 157 -11.65 12.57 -0.83
N ASP A 158 -11.30 12.72 0.45
CA ASP A 158 -10.05 12.21 1.00
C ASP A 158 -10.04 10.68 1.08
N ILE A 159 -11.19 10.11 1.42
CA ILE A 159 -11.41 8.67 1.44
C ILE A 159 -11.31 8.12 0.02
N GLU A 160 -12.02 8.73 -0.94
CA GLU A 160 -12.00 8.31 -2.34
C GLU A 160 -10.58 8.35 -2.91
N TYR A 161 -9.86 9.45 -2.71
CA TYR A 161 -8.47 9.57 -3.16
C TYR A 161 -7.56 8.51 -2.52
N THR A 162 -7.71 8.28 -1.21
CA THR A 162 -6.92 7.26 -0.50
C THR A 162 -7.17 5.86 -1.06
N LEU A 163 -8.43 5.51 -1.35
CA LEU A 163 -8.79 4.23 -1.96
C LEU A 163 -8.27 4.10 -3.39
N GLU A 164 -8.29 5.19 -4.17
CA GLU A 164 -7.71 5.22 -5.51
C GLU A 164 -6.19 4.98 -5.48
N VAL A 165 -5.48 5.51 -4.48
CA VAL A 165 -4.05 5.24 -4.30
C VAL A 165 -3.79 3.77 -3.98
N VAL A 166 -4.55 3.16 -3.07
CA VAL A 166 -4.44 1.72 -2.77
C VAL A 166 -4.62 0.90 -4.04
N PHE A 167 -5.66 1.19 -4.83
CA PHE A 167 -5.90 0.51 -6.09
C PHE A 167 -4.73 0.61 -7.06
N LYS A 168 -4.25 1.83 -7.33
CA LYS A 168 -3.15 2.04 -8.28
C LYS A 168 -1.91 1.28 -7.82
N ALA A 169 -1.66 1.23 -6.53
CA ALA A 169 -0.53 0.48 -5.98
C ALA A 169 -0.71 -1.04 -6.11
N ASP A 170 -1.92 -1.57 -5.91
CA ASP A 170 -2.21 -3.00 -6.14
C ASP A 170 -1.97 -3.38 -7.60
N MET A 171 -2.42 -2.54 -8.55
CA MET A 171 -2.18 -2.77 -9.98
C MET A 171 -0.71 -2.71 -10.36
N LEU A 172 0.02 -1.70 -9.85
CA LEU A 172 1.46 -1.60 -10.06
C LEU A 172 2.19 -2.82 -9.48
N GLN A 173 1.83 -3.25 -8.27
CA GLN A 173 2.41 -4.43 -7.64
C GLN A 173 2.11 -5.70 -8.43
N TYR A 174 0.87 -5.89 -8.88
CA TYR A 174 0.47 -7.02 -9.71
C TYR A 174 1.26 -7.04 -11.02
N ASN A 175 1.33 -5.92 -11.74
CA ASN A 175 2.04 -5.83 -13.01
C ASN A 175 3.54 -6.11 -12.83
N HIS A 176 4.17 -5.52 -11.81
CA HIS A 176 5.57 -5.75 -11.49
C HIS A 176 5.84 -7.23 -11.16
N SER A 177 5.05 -7.79 -10.22
CA SER A 177 5.20 -9.18 -9.77
C SER A 177 4.92 -10.19 -10.89
N SER A 178 3.91 -9.92 -11.73
CA SER A 178 3.55 -10.73 -12.89
C SER A 178 4.66 -10.71 -13.94
N SER A 179 5.28 -9.55 -14.18
CA SER A 179 6.41 -9.41 -15.09
C SER A 179 7.63 -10.20 -14.61
N VAL A 180 8.00 -10.08 -13.33
CA VAL A 180 9.10 -10.86 -12.74
C VAL A 180 8.81 -12.36 -12.81
N TYR A 181 7.61 -12.78 -12.42
CA TYR A 181 7.24 -14.21 -12.38
C TYR A 181 7.25 -14.84 -13.78
N LYS A 182 6.67 -14.18 -14.79
CA LYS A 182 6.63 -14.69 -16.17
C LYS A 182 8.02 -14.80 -16.80
N ASN A 183 8.94 -13.92 -16.41
CA ASN A 183 10.27 -13.81 -17.00
C ASN A 183 11.40 -14.29 -16.08
N ILE A 184 11.09 -15.10 -15.06
CA ILE A 184 12.08 -15.47 -14.04
C ILE A 184 13.31 -16.16 -14.65
N LYS A 185 13.11 -17.08 -15.60
CA LYS A 185 14.21 -17.78 -16.28
C LYS A 185 15.11 -16.82 -17.04
N LEU A 186 14.54 -15.83 -17.72
CA LEU A 186 15.31 -14.79 -18.42
C LEU A 186 16.13 -13.97 -17.42
N LEU A 187 15.55 -13.60 -16.27
CA LEU A 187 16.26 -12.85 -15.23
C LEU A 187 17.40 -13.66 -14.59
N GLU A 188 17.22 -14.97 -14.42
CA GLU A 188 18.28 -15.88 -13.96
C GLU A 188 19.42 -15.96 -14.98
N GLN A 189 19.09 -16.17 -16.26
CA GLN A 189 20.06 -16.20 -17.33
C GLN A 189 20.79 -14.86 -17.50
N PHE A 190 20.06 -13.75 -17.38
CA PHE A 190 20.61 -12.40 -17.40
C PHE A 190 21.64 -12.19 -16.29
N ARG A 191 21.30 -12.59 -15.06
CA ARG A 191 22.23 -12.58 -13.93
C ARG A 191 23.46 -13.42 -14.26
N ASP A 192 23.27 -14.66 -14.71
CA ASP A 192 24.36 -15.60 -14.93
C ASP A 192 25.32 -15.11 -16.03
N GLU A 193 24.80 -14.49 -17.09
CA GLU A 193 25.61 -13.83 -18.10
C GLU A 193 26.40 -12.66 -17.51
N ILE A 194 25.81 -11.78 -16.68
CA ILE A 194 26.53 -10.70 -15.96
C ILE A 194 27.77 -11.24 -15.21
N TYR A 195 27.62 -12.36 -14.48
CA TYR A 195 28.74 -12.99 -13.77
C TYR A 195 29.77 -13.61 -14.71
N LYS A 196 29.32 -14.30 -15.76
CA LYS A 196 30.19 -14.96 -16.75
C LYS A 196 31.12 -13.98 -17.44
N ILE A 197 30.64 -12.77 -17.76
CA ILE A 197 31.46 -11.71 -18.37
C ILE A 197 32.11 -10.78 -17.34
N ASN A 198 32.10 -11.14 -16.05
CA ASN A 198 32.69 -10.38 -14.94
C ASN A 198 32.16 -8.93 -14.79
N LEU A 199 30.95 -8.64 -15.28
CA LEU A 199 30.32 -7.33 -15.11
C LEU A 199 29.86 -7.09 -13.68
N ASP A 200 29.61 -8.14 -12.92
CA ASP A 200 29.26 -8.08 -11.50
C ASP A 200 30.27 -7.26 -10.67
N LYS A 201 31.55 -7.25 -11.06
CA LYS A 201 32.61 -6.46 -10.42
C LYS A 201 32.41 -4.94 -10.54
N LYS A 202 31.68 -4.48 -11.56
CA LYS A 202 31.31 -3.07 -11.76
C LYS A 202 30.01 -2.68 -11.04
N ILE A 203 29.24 -3.67 -10.56
CA ILE A 203 27.96 -3.45 -9.88
C ILE A 203 28.20 -3.35 -8.37
N PRO A 204 27.70 -2.33 -7.66
CA PRO A 204 27.76 -2.25 -6.21
C PRO A 204 27.19 -3.50 -5.51
N ASN A 205 27.75 -3.84 -4.35
CA ASN A 205 27.39 -5.06 -3.63
C ASN A 205 25.91 -5.12 -3.24
N GLU A 206 25.33 -4.01 -2.82
CA GLU A 206 23.92 -3.96 -2.42
C GLU A 206 22.99 -4.14 -3.64
N SER A 207 23.35 -3.60 -4.80
CA SER A 207 22.61 -3.79 -6.06
C SER A 207 22.72 -5.24 -6.54
N ARG A 208 23.86 -5.92 -6.34
CA ARG A 208 23.95 -7.39 -6.56
C ARG A 208 23.07 -8.19 -5.61
N LYS A 209 23.02 -7.81 -4.33
CA LYS A 209 22.11 -8.45 -3.35
C LYS A 209 20.66 -8.21 -3.71
N PHE A 210 20.32 -7.02 -4.20
CA PHE A 210 18.99 -6.69 -4.70
C PHE A 210 18.57 -7.63 -5.85
N LEU A 211 19.41 -7.78 -6.88
CA LEU A 211 19.17 -8.73 -7.98
C LEU A 211 18.97 -10.16 -7.48
N LYS A 212 19.84 -10.61 -6.56
CA LYS A 212 19.72 -11.94 -5.95
C LYS A 212 18.42 -12.09 -5.17
N GLY A 213 18.05 -11.11 -4.35
CA GLY A 213 16.83 -11.11 -3.55
C GLY A 213 15.57 -11.18 -4.41
N MET A 214 15.51 -10.41 -5.49
CA MET A 214 14.41 -10.43 -6.45
C MET A 214 14.21 -11.84 -7.05
N LEU A 215 15.31 -12.51 -7.42
CA LEU A 215 15.27 -13.88 -7.97
C LEU A 215 14.88 -14.93 -6.93
N GLN A 216 15.40 -14.84 -5.70
CA GLN A 216 15.06 -15.76 -4.61
C GLN A 216 13.60 -15.63 -4.16
N TYR A 217 13.01 -14.45 -4.32
CA TYR A 217 11.62 -14.21 -3.99
C TYR A 217 10.62 -14.86 -4.98
N SER A 218 11.10 -15.32 -6.13
CA SER A 218 10.25 -15.83 -7.22
C SER A 218 9.42 -17.07 -6.87
N GLU A 219 9.93 -17.96 -6.01
CA GLU A 219 9.17 -19.12 -5.51
C GLU A 219 7.94 -18.69 -4.68
N LYS A 220 8.04 -17.54 -4.02
CA LYS A 220 6.94 -16.97 -3.22
C LYS A 220 5.98 -16.14 -4.08
N LEU A 221 6.46 -15.54 -5.19
CA LEU A 221 5.64 -14.73 -6.10
C LEU A 221 4.41 -15.46 -6.61
N GLY A 222 4.51 -16.76 -6.91
CA GLY A 222 3.35 -17.55 -7.38
C GLY A 222 2.19 -17.58 -6.36
N ASN A 223 2.50 -17.65 -5.07
CA ASN A 223 1.49 -17.60 -4.01
C ASN A 223 1.00 -16.18 -3.73
N GLU A 224 1.85 -15.17 -3.91
CA GLU A 224 1.44 -13.77 -3.79
C GLU A 224 0.52 -13.33 -4.91
N LEU A 225 0.77 -13.77 -6.14
CA LEU A 225 -0.08 -13.46 -7.30
C LEU A 225 -1.50 -14.01 -7.14
N LYS A 226 -1.72 -15.07 -6.34
CA LYS A 226 -3.07 -15.55 -5.99
C LYS A 226 -3.85 -14.56 -5.14
N LYS A 227 -3.19 -13.64 -4.43
CA LYS A 227 -3.85 -12.55 -3.70
C LYS A 227 -4.36 -11.45 -4.64
N PHE A 228 -3.89 -11.46 -5.90
CA PHE A 228 -4.24 -10.49 -6.94
C PHE A 228 -5.12 -11.11 -8.05
N GLU A 229 -5.94 -12.11 -7.73
CA GLU A 229 -6.85 -12.72 -8.72
C GLU A 229 -7.86 -11.71 -9.28
N PHE A 230 -8.25 -10.71 -8.47
CA PHE A 230 -9.08 -9.61 -8.95
C PHE A 230 -8.36 -8.78 -10.02
N GLU A 231 -7.14 -8.29 -9.75
CA GLU A 231 -6.32 -7.50 -10.67
C GLU A 231 -6.08 -8.27 -11.97
N LYS A 232 -5.76 -9.55 -11.85
CA LYS A 232 -5.60 -10.46 -12.99
C LYS A 232 -6.86 -10.58 -13.84
N SER A 233 -8.05 -10.57 -13.24
CA SER A 233 -9.33 -10.64 -13.97
C SER A 233 -9.67 -9.37 -14.75
N ILE A 234 -9.10 -8.23 -14.37
CA ILE A 234 -9.36 -6.92 -14.99
C ILE A 234 -8.19 -6.39 -15.82
N GLN A 235 -7.02 -7.04 -15.79
CA GLN A 235 -5.79 -6.54 -16.43
C GLN A 235 -5.90 -6.25 -17.93
N SER A 236 -6.84 -6.89 -18.63
CA SER A 236 -7.07 -6.70 -20.07
C SER A 236 -7.97 -5.51 -20.40
N LEU A 237 -8.61 -4.91 -19.40
CA LEU A 237 -9.47 -3.74 -19.57
C LEU A 237 -8.64 -2.46 -19.66
N THR A 238 -9.27 -1.38 -20.10
CA THR A 238 -8.65 -0.05 -20.04
C THR A 238 -8.43 0.39 -18.60
N THR A 239 -7.49 1.31 -18.37
CA THR A 239 -7.20 1.86 -17.04
C THR A 239 -8.45 2.42 -16.34
N GLU A 240 -9.34 3.06 -17.10
CA GLU A 240 -10.58 3.64 -16.59
C GLU A 240 -11.58 2.57 -16.14
N GLU A 241 -11.74 1.51 -16.92
CA GLU A 241 -12.58 0.36 -16.59
C GLU A 241 -12.02 -0.42 -15.39
N GLN A 242 -10.70 -0.60 -15.32
CA GLN A 242 -10.03 -1.22 -14.18
C GLN A 242 -10.31 -0.45 -12.89
N LEU A 243 -10.16 0.87 -12.92
CA LEU A 243 -10.44 1.74 -11.79
C LEU A 243 -11.90 1.64 -11.35
N THR A 244 -12.83 1.65 -12.31
CA THR A 244 -14.27 1.54 -12.05
C THR A 244 -14.61 0.21 -11.37
N LYS A 245 -14.13 -0.91 -11.91
CA LYS A 245 -14.38 -2.23 -11.30
C LYS A 245 -13.76 -2.36 -9.92
N LYS A 246 -12.54 -1.85 -9.70
CA LYS A 246 -11.92 -1.89 -8.38
C LYS A 246 -12.69 -1.06 -7.36
N LYS A 247 -13.20 0.12 -7.73
CA LYS A 247 -14.04 0.92 -6.81
C LYS A 247 -15.22 0.10 -6.28
N ILE A 248 -15.88 -0.69 -7.12
CA ILE A 248 -16.97 -1.59 -6.73
C ILE A 248 -16.46 -2.70 -5.78
N GLU A 249 -15.34 -3.34 -6.11
CA GLU A 249 -14.76 -4.42 -5.28
C GLU A 249 -14.32 -3.92 -3.90
N VAL A 250 -13.74 -2.72 -3.83
CA VAL A 250 -13.35 -2.07 -2.59
C VAL A 250 -14.57 -1.74 -1.74
N GLN A 251 -15.67 -1.26 -2.34
CA GLN A 251 -16.92 -1.03 -1.62
C GLN A 251 -17.51 -2.32 -1.04
N LYS A 252 -17.40 -3.43 -1.78
CA LYS A 252 -17.84 -4.74 -1.30
C LYS A 252 -16.97 -5.24 -0.13
N SER A 253 -15.66 -5.18 -0.28
CA SER A 253 -14.71 -5.55 0.78
C SER A 253 -14.87 -4.65 2.02
N ALA A 254 -15.17 -3.38 1.81
CA ALA A 254 -15.48 -2.43 2.87
C ALA A 254 -16.72 -2.85 3.67
N ALA A 255 -17.78 -3.32 3.00
CA ALA A 255 -18.99 -3.79 3.66
C ALA A 255 -18.72 -5.04 4.53
N GLU A 256 -17.91 -5.99 4.06
CA GLU A 256 -17.52 -7.18 4.84
C GLU A 256 -16.69 -6.79 6.08
N PHE A 257 -15.74 -5.86 5.92
CA PHE A 257 -14.96 -5.35 7.05
C PHE A 257 -15.84 -4.58 8.05
N GLN A 258 -16.78 -3.78 7.55
CA GLN A 258 -17.77 -3.08 8.38
C GLN A 258 -18.59 -4.06 9.21
N GLU A 259 -19.01 -5.20 8.66
CA GLU A 259 -19.74 -6.22 9.42
C GLU A 259 -18.92 -6.74 10.61
N LYS A 260 -17.63 -7.01 10.40
CA LYS A 260 -16.70 -7.43 11.46
C LYS A 260 -16.55 -6.34 12.55
N VAL A 261 -16.41 -5.08 12.13
CA VAL A 261 -16.29 -3.94 13.05
C VAL A 261 -17.57 -3.77 13.85
N MET A 262 -18.73 -3.83 13.20
CA MET A 262 -20.05 -3.72 13.82
C MET A 262 -20.27 -4.79 14.90
N LYS A 263 -19.86 -6.03 14.64
CA LYS A 263 -19.92 -7.13 15.65
C LYS A 263 -19.14 -6.84 16.92
N ASN A 264 -18.07 -6.04 16.83
CA ASN A 264 -17.18 -5.70 17.94
C ASN A 264 -17.30 -4.23 18.37
N LEU A 265 -18.33 -3.52 17.90
CA LEU A 265 -18.53 -2.12 18.18
C LEU A 265 -19.11 -1.94 19.59
N ARG A 266 -18.45 -1.12 20.39
CA ARG A 266 -18.83 -0.83 21.77
C ARG A 266 -19.70 0.41 21.83
N HIS A 267 -19.34 1.47 21.13
CA HIS A 267 -20.17 2.66 20.99
C HIS A 267 -20.41 2.97 19.50
N PRO A 268 -21.67 3.23 19.08
CA PRO A 268 -22.85 3.58 19.90
C PRO A 268 -23.81 2.41 20.20
N LEU A 269 -23.44 1.17 19.90
CA LEU A 269 -24.38 0.03 19.94
C LEU A 269 -24.55 -0.63 21.32
N ASN A 270 -23.55 -0.55 22.20
CA ASN A 270 -23.55 -1.27 23.48
C ASN A 270 -23.26 -0.30 24.66
N ILE A 271 -24.30 -0.03 25.47
CA ILE A 271 -24.14 0.45 26.85
C ILE A 271 -24.15 -0.78 27.75
#